data_AF-A0A6P1E5M2-F1
#
_entry.id   AF-A0A6P1E5M2-F1
#
_cell.length_a   1.000
_cell.length_b   1.000
_cell.length_c   1.000
_cell.angle_alpha   90.00
_cell.angle_beta   90.00
_cell.angle_gamma   90.00
#
_symmetry.space_group_name_H-M   'P 1'
#
loop_
_entity.id
_entity.type
_entity.pdbx_description
1 polymer ?
#
loop_
_entity_poly.entity_id
_entity_poly.type
_entity_poly.pdbx_seq_one_letter_code
_entity_poly.pdbx_strand_id
1 'polypeptide(L)'
;MRQQQRDAGLIAQPSASPSNATSRLETIEEEGEARTEAVTTLILLMRQLLPLLLRRFAKIPDPRNPNKLKHPLTVLMVYGILVFVFQSASRRAANAEITRPMFEHNLRLLFPQLDTLPHADTLFRLLCRIDVGEIEQAHLAEFGF
;
A
#
# COMPACT_ATOMS: atom_id res chain seq x y z
N MET A 1 -19.70 -0.14 24.75
CA MET A 1 -18.84 0.00 23.56
C MET A 1 -19.64 0.07 22.25
N ARG A 2 -20.39 -0.96 21.81
CA ARG A 2 -21.15 -0.91 20.54
C ARG A 2 -22.29 0.13 20.49
N GLN A 3 -22.90 0.44 21.64
CA GLN A 3 -23.99 1.42 21.73
C GLN A 3 -23.50 2.86 21.50
N GLN A 4 -22.36 3.24 22.10
CA GLN A 4 -21.75 4.56 21.94
C GLN A 4 -21.30 4.88 20.51
N GLN A 5 -20.93 3.85 19.72
CA GLN A 5 -20.52 4.04 18.32
C GLN A 5 -21.72 4.32 17.40
N ARG A 6 -22.91 3.80 17.74
CA ARG A 6 -24.15 4.06 17.00
C ARG A 6 -24.67 5.48 17.22
N ASP A 7 -24.56 5.98 18.46
CA ASP A 7 -24.98 7.35 18.80
C ASP A 7 -24.06 8.42 18.16
N ALA A 8 -22.86 8.05 17.72
CA ALA A 8 -21.90 8.92 17.03
C ALA A 8 -22.05 8.94 15.49
N GLY A 9 -23.07 8.28 14.91
CA GLY A 9 -23.31 8.28 13.46
C GLY A 9 -22.29 7.47 12.64
N LEU A 10 -21.42 6.69 13.28
CA LEU A 10 -20.44 5.85 12.61
C LEU A 10 -21.12 4.54 12.18
N ILE A 11 -21.49 4.46 10.89
CA ILE A 11 -22.02 3.23 10.30
C ILE A 11 -20.91 2.19 10.28
N ALA A 12 -20.99 1.21 11.19
CA ALA A 12 -20.06 0.08 11.22
C ALA A 12 -20.21 -0.73 9.92
N GLN A 13 -19.16 -0.73 9.09
CA GLN A 13 -19.12 -1.58 7.91
C GLN A 13 -19.18 -3.05 8.33
N PRO A 14 -19.96 -3.91 7.65
CA PRO A 14 -20.04 -5.32 7.97
C PRO A 14 -18.67 -5.97 7.77
N SER A 15 -18.00 -6.33 8.86
CA SER A 15 -16.77 -7.12 8.80
C SER A 15 -17.13 -8.56 8.44
N ALA A 16 -16.58 -9.07 7.34
CA ALA A 16 -16.62 -10.50 7.05
C ALA A 16 -16.01 -11.26 8.25
N SER A 17 -16.81 -12.07 8.92
CA SER A 17 -16.30 -12.91 10.00
C SER A 17 -15.47 -14.02 9.37
N PRO A 18 -14.23 -14.26 9.82
CA PRO A 18 -13.43 -15.35 9.30
C PRO A 18 -14.19 -16.66 9.50
N SER A 19 -14.16 -17.52 8.48
CA SER A 19 -14.77 -18.84 8.56
C SER A 19 -14.02 -19.69 9.59
N ASN A 20 -14.76 -20.44 10.41
CA ASN A 20 -14.18 -21.43 11.34
C ASN A 20 -13.91 -22.79 10.65
N ALA A 21 -14.11 -22.89 9.33
CA ALA A 21 -13.83 -24.12 8.60
C ALA A 21 -12.32 -24.34 8.42
N THR A 22 -11.91 -25.61 8.42
CA THR A 22 -10.54 -26.00 8.06
C THR A 22 -10.29 -25.84 6.55
N SER A 23 -9.01 -25.81 6.15
CA SER A 23 -8.62 -25.77 4.73
C SER A 23 -9.25 -26.94 3.96
N ARG A 24 -9.60 -26.69 2.70
CA ARG A 24 -10.09 -27.72 1.77
C ARG A 24 -8.98 -28.39 0.96
N LEU A 25 -7.77 -27.84 1.02
CA LEU A 25 -6.59 -28.34 0.31
C LEU A 25 -6.07 -29.59 1.02
N GLU A 26 -5.81 -30.65 0.27
CA GLU A 26 -5.44 -31.95 0.83
C GLU A 26 -3.92 -32.24 0.74
N THR A 27 -3.21 -31.60 -0.20
CA THR A 27 -1.78 -31.83 -0.43
C THR A 27 -0.94 -30.54 -0.43
N ILE A 28 0.37 -30.70 -0.24
CA ILE A 28 1.33 -29.60 -0.27
C ILE A 28 1.43 -29.02 -1.68
N GLU A 29 1.37 -29.88 -2.71
CA GLU A 29 1.37 -29.46 -4.11
C GLU A 29 0.14 -28.62 -4.44
N GLU A 30 -1.06 -29.04 -4.01
CA GLU A 30 -2.30 -28.30 -4.22
C GLU A 30 -2.27 -26.93 -3.52
N GLU A 31 -1.72 -26.85 -2.30
CA GLU A 31 -1.49 -25.57 -1.62
C GLU A 31 -0.51 -24.67 -2.39
N GLY A 32 0.57 -25.24 -2.91
CA GLY A 32 1.56 -24.53 -3.71
C GLY A 32 0.96 -23.92 -4.98
N GLU A 33 0.12 -24.68 -5.69
CA GLU A 33 -0.59 -24.22 -6.89
C GLU A 33 -1.59 -23.12 -6.56
N ALA A 34 -2.45 -23.33 -5.57
CA ALA A 34 -3.45 -22.34 -5.14
C ALA A 34 -2.79 -21.03 -4.68
N ARG A 35 -1.67 -21.11 -3.94
CA ARG A 35 -0.90 -19.93 -3.54
C ARG A 35 -0.30 -19.22 -4.76
N THR A 36 0.25 -19.96 -5.71
CA THR A 36 0.86 -19.39 -6.91
C THR A 36 -0.17 -18.69 -7.79
N GLU A 37 -1.34 -19.31 -7.97
CA GLU A 37 -2.47 -18.73 -8.70
C GLU A 37 -2.96 -17.44 -8.03
N ALA A 38 -3.15 -17.47 -6.70
CA ALA A 38 -3.58 -16.31 -5.93
C ALA A 38 -2.58 -15.15 -6.03
N VAL A 39 -1.28 -15.42 -5.88
CA VAL A 39 -0.22 -14.42 -5.99
C VAL A 39 -0.12 -13.88 -7.42
N THR A 40 -0.23 -14.74 -8.43
CA THR A 40 -0.21 -14.32 -9.84
C THR A 40 -1.37 -13.39 -10.15
N THR A 41 -2.57 -13.75 -9.71
CA THR A 41 -3.79 -12.95 -9.87
C THR A 41 -3.63 -11.59 -9.19
N LEU A 42 -3.12 -11.57 -7.96
CA LEU A 42 -2.84 -10.35 -7.22
C LEU A 42 -1.84 -9.46 -7.97
N ILE A 43 -0.75 -10.03 -8.51
CA ILE A 43 0.25 -9.28 -9.28
C ILE A 43 -0.37 -8.64 -10.53
N LEU A 44 -1.22 -9.38 -11.25
CA LEU A 44 -1.92 -8.86 -12.43
C LEU A 44 -2.86 -7.70 -12.06
N LEU A 45 -3.64 -7.85 -10.98
CA LEU A 45 -4.50 -6.81 -10.45
C LEU A 45 -3.70 -5.57 -10.03
N MET A 46 -2.60 -5.77 -9.31
CA MET A 46 -1.70 -4.68 -8.92
C MET A 46 -1.16 -3.96 -10.15
N ARG A 47 -0.72 -4.67 -11.19
CA ARG A 47 -0.23 -4.04 -12.44
C ARG A 47 -1.29 -3.20 -13.15
N GLN A 48 -2.57 -3.52 -13.01
CA GLN A 48 -3.67 -2.74 -13.60
C GLN A 48 -4.10 -1.55 -12.74
N LEU A 49 -4.28 -1.74 -11.43
CA LEU A 49 -4.80 -0.71 -10.53
C LEU A 49 -3.73 0.31 -10.13
N LEU A 50 -2.48 -0.12 -10.04
CA LEU A 50 -1.41 0.73 -9.57
C LEU A 50 -1.14 1.93 -10.50
N PRO A 51 -1.04 1.82 -11.84
CA PRO A 51 -0.86 2.99 -12.69
C PRO A 51 -1.96 4.05 -12.50
N LEU A 52 -3.21 3.63 -12.28
CA LEU A 52 -4.31 4.54 -11.95
C LEU A 52 -4.06 5.23 -10.61
N LEU A 53 -3.68 4.47 -9.59
CA LEU A 53 -3.34 5.02 -8.27
C LEU A 53 -2.15 5.99 -8.31
N LEU A 54 -1.10 5.69 -9.09
CA LEU A 54 0.05 6.57 -9.25
C LEU A 54 -0.33 7.87 -9.98
N ARG A 55 -1.21 7.80 -10.98
CA ARG A 55 -1.77 9.01 -11.62
C ARG A 55 -2.55 9.86 -10.63
N ARG A 56 -3.28 9.24 -9.70
CA ARG A 56 -3.99 9.96 -8.62
C ARG A 56 -2.99 10.64 -7.67
N PHE A 57 -1.96 9.93 -7.22
CA PHE A 57 -0.93 10.50 -6.36
C PHE A 57 -0.12 11.60 -7.04
N ALA A 58 0.07 11.54 -8.36
CA ALA A 58 0.75 12.61 -9.10
C ALA A 58 -0.01 13.95 -9.08
N LYS A 59 -1.32 13.95 -8.79
CA LYS A 59 -2.12 15.18 -8.64
C LYS A 59 -1.90 15.87 -7.29
N ILE A 60 -1.37 15.15 -6.29
CA ILE A 60 -1.10 15.72 -4.96
C ILE A 60 0.11 16.66 -5.09
N PRO A 61 -0.01 17.94 -4.66
CA PRO A 61 1.11 18.85 -4.68
C PRO A 61 2.22 18.33 -3.77
N ASP A 62 3.45 18.29 -4.27
CA ASP A 62 4.59 17.82 -3.48
C ASP A 62 5.09 18.95 -2.56
N PRO A 63 4.93 18.86 -1.22
CA PRO A 63 5.33 19.92 -0.29
C PRO A 63 6.85 19.97 -0.06
N ARG A 64 7.63 19.13 -0.75
CA ARG A 64 9.09 19.07 -0.64
C ARG A 64 9.73 20.08 -1.60
N ASN A 65 10.97 20.47 -1.28
CA ASN A 65 11.71 21.41 -2.13
C ASN A 65 12.09 20.73 -3.47
N PRO A 66 11.70 21.29 -4.63
CA PRO A 66 11.94 20.69 -5.94
C PRO A 66 13.44 20.48 -6.24
N ASN A 67 14.32 21.33 -5.72
CA ASN A 67 15.76 21.25 -5.93
C ASN A 67 16.45 20.13 -5.12
N LYS A 68 15.71 19.43 -4.24
CA LYS A 68 16.24 18.37 -3.36
C LYS A 68 15.53 17.02 -3.57
N LEU A 69 14.80 16.86 -4.67
CA LEU A 69 14.04 15.64 -4.96
C LEU A 69 14.95 14.57 -5.57
N LYS A 70 15.27 13.53 -4.77
CA LYS A 70 15.94 12.31 -5.28
C LYS A 70 14.95 11.30 -5.87
N HIS A 71 13.70 11.30 -5.39
CA HIS A 71 12.65 10.36 -5.82
C HIS A 71 11.32 11.10 -6.02
N PRO A 72 10.53 10.74 -7.04
CA PRO A 72 9.22 11.32 -7.28
C PRO A 72 8.23 10.96 -6.16
N LEU A 73 7.20 11.79 -5.99
CA LEU A 73 6.18 11.60 -4.96
C LEU A 73 5.50 10.22 -5.07
N THR A 74 5.22 9.78 -6.29
CA THR A 74 4.61 8.48 -6.60
C THR A 74 5.39 7.30 -6.02
N VAL A 75 6.73 7.32 -6.09
CA VAL A 75 7.61 6.29 -5.52
C VAL A 75 7.53 6.27 -3.99
N LEU A 76 7.42 7.44 -3.35
CA LEU A 76 7.23 7.52 -1.90
C LEU A 76 5.88 6.99 -1.46
N MET A 77 4.81 7.26 -2.22
CA MET A 77 3.49 6.74 -1.90
C MET A 77 3.43 5.21 -2.03
N VAL A 78 4.06 4.63 -3.05
CA VAL A 78 4.21 3.16 -3.15
C VAL A 78 4.95 2.60 -1.93
N TYR A 79 6.06 3.24 -1.55
CA TYR A 79 6.80 2.84 -0.35
C TYR A 79 5.91 2.91 0.90
N GLY A 80 5.09 3.96 1.05
CA GLY A 80 4.13 4.08 2.15
C GLY A 80 3.07 2.98 2.18
N ILE A 81 2.53 2.61 1.02
CA ILE A 81 1.57 1.50 0.91
C ILE A 81 2.21 0.18 1.32
N LEU A 82 3.45 -0.07 0.88
CA LEU A 82 4.17 -1.29 1.25
C LEU A 82 4.38 -1.35 2.77
N VAL A 83 4.86 -0.26 3.39
CA VAL A 83 5.05 -0.16 4.85
C VAL A 83 3.75 -0.49 5.60
N PHE A 84 2.61 0.01 5.09
CA PHE A 84 1.28 -0.28 5.63
C PHE A 84 0.86 -1.74 5.47
N VAL A 85 1.00 -2.30 4.26
CA VAL A 85 0.64 -3.71 3.97
C VAL A 85 1.47 -4.70 4.78
N PHE A 86 2.78 -4.44 4.94
CA PHE A 86 3.65 -5.27 5.77
C PHE A 86 3.47 -5.06 7.27
N GLN A 87 2.58 -4.17 7.70
CA GLN A 87 2.32 -3.85 9.11
C GLN A 87 3.60 -3.63 9.91
N SER A 88 4.58 -2.93 9.31
CA SER A 88 5.89 -2.76 9.93
C SER A 88 5.79 -1.92 11.19
N ALA A 89 6.16 -2.50 12.34
CA ALA A 89 6.06 -1.85 13.65
C ALA A 89 6.97 -0.62 13.84
N SER A 90 7.94 -0.40 12.95
CA SER A 90 8.77 0.80 12.97
C SER A 90 9.36 1.14 11.61
N ARG A 91 9.79 2.40 11.45
CA ARG A 91 10.53 2.88 10.27
C ARG A 91 11.81 2.07 10.01
N ARG A 92 12.52 1.68 11.08
CA ARG A 92 13.76 0.88 10.97
C ARG A 92 13.47 -0.54 10.49
N ALA A 93 12.41 -1.15 11.02
CA ALA A 93 11.96 -2.47 10.60
C ALA A 93 11.53 -2.46 9.13
N ALA A 94 10.74 -1.47 8.72
CA ALA A 94 10.33 -1.32 7.33
C ALA A 94 11.53 -1.14 6.38
N ASN A 95 12.50 -0.31 6.78
CA ASN A 95 13.70 -0.11 5.98
C ASN A 95 14.49 -1.42 5.84
N ALA A 96 14.71 -2.14 6.94
CA ALA A 96 15.45 -3.41 6.94
C ALA A 96 14.76 -4.52 6.13
N GLU A 97 13.43 -4.55 6.09
CA GLU A 97 12.65 -5.52 5.31
C GLU A 97 12.65 -5.18 3.80
N ILE A 98 12.32 -3.93 3.47
CA ILE A 98 12.13 -3.50 2.08
C ILE A 98 13.46 -3.41 1.32
N THR A 99 14.58 -3.11 2.00
CA THR A 99 15.91 -3.07 1.37
C THR A 99 16.58 -4.44 1.31
N ARG A 100 15.88 -5.54 1.59
CA ARG A 100 16.45 -6.88 1.37
C ARG A 100 16.70 -7.09 -0.12
N PRO A 101 17.84 -7.66 -0.54
CA PRO A 101 18.19 -7.78 -1.95
C PRO A 101 17.11 -8.47 -2.82
N MET A 102 16.55 -9.57 -2.32
CA MET A 102 15.49 -10.30 -3.03
C MET A 102 14.18 -9.50 -3.10
N PHE A 103 13.85 -8.79 -2.02
CA PHE A 103 12.66 -7.96 -1.95
C PHE A 103 12.79 -6.77 -2.92
N GLU A 104 13.91 -6.06 -2.87
CA GLU A 104 14.23 -4.95 -3.76
C GLU A 104 14.24 -5.40 -5.22
N HIS A 105 14.82 -6.57 -5.52
CA HIS A 105 14.80 -7.15 -6.86
C HIS A 105 13.36 -7.39 -7.36
N ASN A 106 12.53 -8.06 -6.55
CA ASN A 106 11.12 -8.30 -6.90
C ASN A 106 10.34 -7.00 -7.05
N LEU A 107 10.62 -5.99 -6.21
CA LEU A 107 10.00 -4.68 -6.32
C LEU A 107 10.38 -4.01 -7.64
N ARG A 108 11.63 -4.08 -8.09
CA ARG A 108 12.02 -3.56 -9.41
C ARG A 108 11.36 -4.31 -10.56
N LEU A 109 11.17 -5.63 -10.46
CA LEU A 109 10.44 -6.39 -11.47
C LEU A 109 8.96 -6.00 -11.57
N LEU A 110 8.33 -5.67 -10.44
CA LEU A 110 6.94 -5.21 -10.40
C LEU A 110 6.82 -3.71 -10.76
N PHE A 111 7.85 -2.93 -10.45
CA PHE A 111 7.90 -1.48 -10.58
C PHE A 111 9.24 -1.07 -11.23
N PRO A 112 9.41 -1.25 -12.55
CA PRO A 112 10.67 -0.95 -13.22
C PRO A 112 11.03 0.55 -13.19
N GLN A 113 10.06 1.41 -12.90
CA GLN A 113 10.25 2.86 -12.72
C GLN A 113 11.00 3.23 -11.42
N LEU A 114 11.29 2.23 -10.58
CA LEU A 114 11.86 2.37 -9.25
C LEU A 114 13.38 2.15 -9.31
N ASP A 115 14.13 3.18 -9.72
CA ASP A 115 15.60 3.12 -9.83
C ASP A 115 16.25 2.78 -8.48
N THR A 116 15.87 3.53 -7.44
CA THR A 116 16.38 3.34 -6.07
C THR A 116 15.24 3.49 -5.06
N LEU A 117 15.34 2.75 -3.95
CA LEU A 117 14.35 2.80 -2.87
C LEU A 117 14.50 4.09 -2.03
N PRO A 118 13.40 4.79 -1.71
CA PRO A 118 13.46 5.93 -0.82
C PRO A 118 13.71 5.49 0.63
N HIS A 119 14.39 6.33 1.41
CA HIS A 119 14.57 6.09 2.84
C HIS A 119 13.26 6.34 3.61
N ALA A 120 12.99 5.54 4.64
CA ALA A 120 11.78 5.67 5.48
C ALA A 120 11.58 7.07 6.08
N ASP A 121 12.66 7.78 6.45
CA ASP A 121 12.57 9.15 6.97
C ASP A 121 12.13 10.18 5.92
N THR A 122 12.37 9.91 4.63
CA THR A 122 11.89 10.76 3.54
C THR A 122 10.38 10.62 3.38
N LEU A 123 9.84 9.40 3.52
CA LEU A 123 8.40 9.17 3.58
C LEU A 123 7.79 9.85 4.80
N PHE A 124 8.37 9.68 5.98
CA PHE A 124 7.84 10.28 7.22
C PHE A 124 7.72 11.81 7.12
N ARG A 125 8.78 12.48 6.66
CA ARG A 125 8.77 13.96 6.48
C ARG A 125 7.72 14.43 5.47
N LEU A 126 7.46 13.63 4.43
CA LEU A 126 6.41 13.89 3.47
C LEU A 126 5.04 13.76 4.12
N LEU A 127 4.77 12.63 4.78
CA LEU A 127 3.47 12.36 5.42
C LEU A 127 3.14 13.35 6.54
N CYS A 128 4.12 13.89 7.25
CA CYS A 128 3.90 14.97 8.22
C CYS A 128 3.48 16.31 7.61
N ARG A 129 3.61 16.46 6.28
CA ARG A 129 3.34 17.71 5.55
C ARG A 129 2.19 17.60 4.56
N ILE A 130 1.80 16.38 4.19
CA ILE A 130 0.60 16.13 3.41
C ILE A 130 -0.59 16.22 4.38
N ASP A 131 -1.60 17.01 4.02
CA ASP A 131 -2.86 16.98 4.73
C ASP A 131 -3.57 15.64 4.42
N VAL A 132 -3.91 14.89 5.47
CA VAL A 132 -4.61 13.59 5.34
C VAL A 132 -5.97 13.78 4.65
N GLY A 133 -6.60 14.95 4.80
CA GLY A 133 -7.83 15.32 4.10
C GLY A 133 -7.66 15.41 2.58
N GLU A 134 -6.47 15.78 2.08
CA GLU A 134 -6.19 15.81 0.63
C GLU A 134 -6.03 14.40 0.05
N ILE A 135 -5.55 13.43 0.84
CA ILE A 135 -5.48 12.03 0.43
C ILE A 135 -6.88 11.44 0.28
N GLU A 136 -7.78 11.77 1.21
CA GLU A 136 -9.19 11.36 1.17
C GLU A 136 -9.94 12.01 0.01
N GLN A 137 -9.78 13.32 -0.21
CA GLN A 137 -10.41 14.02 -1.33
C GLN A 137 -9.90 13.54 -2.69
N ALA A 138 -8.62 13.23 -2.83
CA ALA A 138 -8.08 12.64 -4.06
C ALA A 138 -8.67 11.24 -4.37
N HIS A 139 -9.14 10.53 -3.33
CA HIS A 139 -9.88 9.27 -3.49
C HIS A 139 -11.34 9.53 -3.89
N LEU A 140 -12.01 10.51 -3.28
CA LEU A 140 -13.43 10.81 -3.50
C LEU A 140 -13.72 11.55 -4.82
N ALA A 141 -12.82 12.43 -5.29
CA ALA A 141 -13.06 13.29 -6.46
C ALA A 141 -13.29 12.55 -7.80
N GLU A 142 -13.04 11.24 -7.87
CA GLU A 142 -13.32 10.40 -9.04
C GLU A 142 -14.43 9.35 -8.81
N PHE A 143 -14.93 9.20 -7.58
CA PHE A 143 -16.16 8.45 -7.29
C PHE A 143 -17.26 9.46 -7.00
N GLY A 144 -17.82 10.07 -8.06
CA GLY A 144 -18.86 11.08 -7.94
C GLY A 144 -19.99 10.65 -7.00
N PHE A 145 -20.02 11.27 -5.82
CA PHE A 145 -21.15 11.35 -4.91
C PHE A 145 -21.33 12.82 -4.53
#